data_AF-A0A846T4D5-F1
#
_entry.id   AF-A0A846T4D5-F1
#
_cell.length_a   1.000
_cell.length_b   1.000
_cell.length_c   1.000
_cell.angle_alpha   90.00
_cell.angle_beta   90.00
_cell.angle_gamma   90.00
#
_symmetry.space_group_name_H-M   'P 1'
#
loop_
_entity.id
_entity.type
_entity.pdbx_description
1 polymer ?
#
loop_
_entity_poly.entity_id
_entity_poly.type
_entity_poly.pdbx_seq_one_letter_code
_entity_poly.pdbx_strand_id
1 'polypeptide(L)'
;MIREKTDYGDTWLSSAPLSLEYTELANGFLDAISRMPIYGNETSAAKRGVISTLLGQMERFLHCVPAATNIIHPDISLFDHLRVTAAIAEGLYLHHEANGTLNQPQLFKELNIPKWRLVCGDFSGIQDFIYNITSAGAARGLRGRSFYIQLLCDGVSEFILRQLGLYPTARIYSSGGKFYLLLPDCLEEQLRHEVAEINRVLLVTFQGKVFLGIGIAPVCARDFGSESKNEAAIKKKVAFIIWGRAGRKPMKR
;
A
#
# COMPACT_ATOMS: atom_id res chain seq x y z
N MET A 1 13.46 21.54 -22.43
CA MET A 1 14.29 20.34 -22.20
C MET A 1 15.30 20.21 -23.34
N ILE A 2 16.51 19.78 -23.02
CA ILE A 2 17.61 19.52 -23.95
C ILE A 2 17.80 18.00 -24.00
N ARG A 3 17.97 17.44 -25.19
CA ARG A 3 18.31 16.03 -25.38
C ARG A 3 19.82 15.87 -25.36
N GLU A 4 20.34 15.10 -24.42
CA GLU A 4 21.75 14.71 -24.37
C GLU A 4 21.91 13.21 -24.62
N LYS A 5 22.92 12.83 -25.39
CA LYS A 5 23.34 11.43 -25.51
C LYS A 5 24.33 11.12 -24.41
N THR A 6 23.99 10.17 -23.55
CA THR A 6 24.88 9.61 -22.54
C THR A 6 25.30 8.19 -22.93
N ASP A 7 26.31 7.62 -22.26
CA ASP A 7 26.76 6.23 -22.47
C ASP A 7 25.65 5.19 -22.28
N TYR A 8 24.54 5.60 -21.66
CA TYR A 8 23.42 4.73 -21.34
C TYR A 8 22.14 5.05 -22.14
N GLY A 9 22.18 6.00 -23.08
CA GLY A 9 21.04 6.35 -23.94
C GLY A 9 20.74 7.85 -24.01
N ASP A 10 19.61 8.17 -24.63
CA ASP A 10 19.11 9.55 -24.75
C ASP A 10 18.46 10.00 -23.43
N THR A 11 18.99 11.07 -22.84
CA THR A 11 18.47 11.70 -21.63
C THR A 11 17.85 13.05 -21.96
N TRP A 12 16.72 13.36 -21.34
CA TRP A 12 16.08 14.68 -21.45
C TRP A 12 16.37 15.47 -20.17
N LEU A 13 17.19 16.51 -20.29
CA LEU A 13 17.54 17.38 -19.18
C LEU A 13 16.75 18.68 -19.26
N SER A 14 16.54 19.32 -18.10
CA SER A 14 16.06 20.70 -18.09
C SER A 14 17.05 21.60 -18.83
N SER A 15 16.54 22.57 -19.57
CA SER A 15 17.38 23.56 -20.27
C SER A 15 18.04 24.57 -19.32
N ALA A 16 17.58 24.64 -18.07
CA ALA A 16 18.13 25.47 -17.01
C ALA A 16 18.25 24.66 -15.71
N PRO A 17 19.19 25.00 -14.82
CA PRO A 17 19.25 24.39 -13.48
C PRO A 17 17.94 24.59 -12.73
N LEU A 18 17.42 23.54 -12.12
CA LEU A 18 16.17 23.58 -11.34
C LEU A 18 16.40 24.01 -9.88
N SER A 19 17.53 24.66 -9.58
CA SER A 19 17.94 24.93 -8.20
C SER A 19 16.98 25.87 -7.47
N LEU A 20 16.40 26.84 -8.19
CA LEU A 20 15.44 27.78 -7.61
C LEU A 20 14.14 27.07 -7.23
N GLU A 21 13.60 26.27 -8.14
CA GLU A 21 12.38 25.49 -7.96
C GLU A 21 12.51 24.48 -6.82
N TYR A 22 13.65 23.78 -6.73
CA TYR A 22 13.93 22.88 -5.62
C TYR A 22 14.12 23.63 -4.29
N THR A 23 14.67 24.84 -4.30
CA THR A 23 14.80 25.67 -3.09
C THR A 23 13.43 26.10 -2.58
N GLU A 24 12.55 26.57 -3.46
CA GLU A 24 11.17 26.93 -3.13
C GLU A 24 10.38 25.72 -2.61
N LEU A 25 10.51 24.57 -3.29
CA LEU A 25 9.88 23.32 -2.88
C LEU A 25 10.36 22.88 -1.48
N ALA A 26 11.67 22.89 -1.24
CA ALA A 26 12.26 22.50 0.04
C ALA A 26 11.82 23.43 1.16
N ASN A 27 11.85 24.75 0.95
CA ASN A 27 11.38 25.73 1.94
C ASN A 27 9.90 25.53 2.26
N GLY A 28 9.07 25.29 1.25
CA GLY A 28 7.64 24.99 1.44
C GLY A 28 7.41 23.71 2.24
N PHE A 29 8.18 22.66 1.97
CA PHE A 29 8.10 21.40 2.72
C PHE A 29 8.54 21.56 4.18
N LEU A 30 9.65 22.27 4.43
CA LEU A 30 10.16 22.53 5.78
C LEU A 30 9.19 23.41 6.59
N ASP A 31 8.62 24.45 5.98
CA ASP A 31 7.58 25.26 6.62
C ASP A 31 6.35 24.40 6.97
N ALA A 32 5.90 23.54 6.05
CA ALA A 32 4.77 22.64 6.29
C ALA A 32 5.03 21.65 7.43
N ILE A 33 6.23 21.08 7.52
CA ILE A 33 6.64 20.20 8.64
C ILE A 33 6.66 20.98 9.96
N SER A 34 7.20 22.20 9.98
CA SER A 34 7.31 22.99 11.21
C SER A 34 5.94 23.37 11.82
N ARG A 35 4.88 23.35 11.01
CA ARG A 35 3.49 23.62 11.41
C ARG A 35 2.69 22.36 11.75
N MET A 36 3.29 21.18 11.69
CA MET A 36 2.62 19.94 12.04
C MET A 36 2.14 19.96 13.50
N PRO A 37 1.01 19.29 13.81
CA PRO A 37 0.50 19.24 15.16
C PRO A 37 1.51 18.55 16.09
N ILE A 38 1.80 19.21 17.22
CA ILE A 38 2.58 18.64 18.32
C ILE A 38 1.61 17.90 19.24
N TYR A 39 1.85 16.62 19.44
CA TYR A 39 1.03 15.80 20.34
C TYR A 39 1.66 15.80 21.74
N GLY A 40 0.88 16.15 22.76
CA GLY A 40 1.38 16.26 24.14
C GLY A 40 1.67 14.91 24.83
N ASN A 41 1.18 13.79 24.30
CA ASN A 41 1.36 12.44 24.86
C ASN A 41 1.74 11.43 23.77
N GLU A 42 2.68 10.53 24.07
CA GLU A 42 3.14 9.48 23.17
C GLU A 42 2.20 8.26 23.09
N THR A 43 0.96 8.48 22.64
CA THR A 43 0.00 7.39 22.40
C THR A 43 0.16 6.79 21.01
N SER A 44 -0.29 5.55 20.80
CA SER A 44 -0.31 4.93 19.45
C SER A 44 -1.16 5.72 18.45
N ALA A 45 -2.24 6.35 18.93
CA ALA A 45 -3.08 7.24 18.12
C ALA A 45 -2.32 8.52 17.71
N ALA A 46 -1.56 9.12 18.64
CA ALA A 46 -0.71 10.28 18.34
C ALA A 46 0.37 9.92 17.32
N LYS A 47 1.08 8.81 17.50
CA LYS A 47 2.11 8.33 16.55
C LYS A 47 1.52 8.16 15.15
N ARG A 48 0.36 7.51 15.03
CA ARG A 48 -0.36 7.41 13.74
C ARG A 48 -0.76 8.75 13.17
N GLY A 49 -1.27 9.67 14.01
CA GLY A 49 -1.64 11.02 13.59
C GLY A 49 -0.47 11.76 12.96
N VAL A 50 0.69 11.76 13.64
CA VAL A 50 1.94 12.34 13.12
C VAL A 50 2.31 11.72 11.78
N ILE A 51 2.33 10.39 11.68
CA ILE A 51 2.68 9.69 10.44
C ILE A 51 1.70 10.01 9.31
N SER A 52 0.39 10.00 9.56
CA SER A 52 -0.61 10.37 8.55
C SER A 52 -0.44 11.80 8.05
N THR A 53 -0.19 12.76 8.95
CA THR A 53 0.06 14.15 8.56
C THR A 53 1.37 14.28 7.78
N LEU A 54 2.43 13.60 8.23
CA LEU A 54 3.73 13.58 7.53
C LEU A 54 3.57 13.03 6.11
N LEU A 55 2.89 11.90 5.95
CA LEU A 55 2.62 11.30 4.64
C LEU A 55 1.86 12.27 3.73
N GLY A 56 0.86 12.99 4.24
CA GLY A 56 0.13 14.00 3.46
C GLY A 56 1.02 15.16 3.01
N GLN A 57 1.95 15.64 3.84
CA GLN A 57 2.92 16.66 3.42
C GLN A 57 3.92 16.08 2.41
N MET A 58 4.46 14.89 2.66
CA MET A 58 5.40 14.26 1.75
C MET A 58 4.77 13.97 0.39
N GLU A 59 3.53 13.53 0.33
CA GLU A 59 2.81 13.33 -0.94
C GLU A 59 2.68 14.66 -1.69
N ARG A 60 2.23 15.72 -1.00
CA ARG A 60 2.08 17.05 -1.59
C ARG A 60 3.38 17.59 -2.21
N PHE A 61 4.51 17.45 -1.53
CA PHE A 61 5.78 18.05 -1.96
C PHE A 61 6.69 17.10 -2.75
N LEU A 62 6.61 15.78 -2.54
CA LEU A 62 7.63 14.82 -3.02
C LEU A 62 7.10 13.83 -4.07
N HIS A 63 5.81 13.85 -4.44
CA HIS A 63 5.25 12.93 -5.45
C HIS A 63 5.81 13.14 -6.87
N CYS A 64 6.23 14.36 -7.21
CA CYS A 64 6.87 14.68 -8.51
C CYS A 64 8.39 14.83 -8.41
N VAL A 65 8.99 14.51 -7.26
CA VAL A 65 10.44 14.53 -7.09
C VAL A 65 10.98 13.13 -7.36
N PRO A 66 11.95 12.93 -8.27
CA PRO A 66 12.53 11.60 -8.49
C PRO A 66 13.31 11.14 -7.26
N ALA A 67 13.16 9.87 -6.87
CA ALA A 67 13.88 9.29 -5.73
C ALA A 67 15.39 9.16 -5.98
N ALA A 68 15.80 9.04 -7.24
CA ALA A 68 17.18 8.88 -7.65
C ALA A 68 17.48 9.82 -8.82
N THR A 69 18.53 10.62 -8.70
CA THR A 69 18.98 11.54 -9.76
C THR A 69 20.22 11.03 -10.50
N ASN A 70 20.76 9.89 -10.07
CA ASN A 70 21.92 9.21 -10.66
C ASN A 70 21.52 8.13 -11.68
N ILE A 71 20.24 8.05 -12.06
CA ILE A 71 19.71 7.15 -13.08
C ILE A 71 19.07 7.96 -14.20
N ILE A 72 19.10 7.41 -15.41
CA ILE A 72 18.69 8.13 -16.64
C ILE A 72 17.18 8.39 -16.67
N HIS A 73 16.41 7.40 -16.24
CA HIS A 73 14.96 7.41 -16.28
C HIS A 73 14.43 7.07 -14.88
N PRO A 74 14.48 8.03 -13.94
CA PRO A 74 13.87 7.82 -12.65
C PRO A 74 12.36 7.84 -12.78
N ASP A 75 11.74 6.68 -12.57
CA ASP A 75 10.30 6.44 -12.66
C ASP A 75 9.64 6.28 -11.28
N ILE A 76 10.42 6.33 -10.20
CA ILE A 76 9.95 6.21 -8.82
C ILE A 76 9.98 7.59 -8.15
N SER A 77 8.83 8.02 -7.62
CA SER A 77 8.75 9.24 -6.81
C SER A 77 9.46 9.08 -5.47
N LEU A 78 10.04 10.17 -4.96
CA LEU A 78 10.66 10.21 -3.64
C LEU A 78 9.64 9.91 -2.53
N PHE A 79 8.40 10.38 -2.70
CA PHE A 79 7.31 10.03 -1.79
C PHE A 79 7.08 8.51 -1.71
N ASP A 80 6.88 7.85 -2.85
CA ASP A 80 6.63 6.40 -2.88
C ASP A 80 7.83 5.61 -2.36
N HIS A 81 9.04 6.02 -2.73
CA HIS A 81 10.26 5.40 -2.24
C HIS A 81 10.32 5.44 -0.70
N LEU A 82 10.11 6.61 -0.09
CA LEU A 82 10.16 6.75 1.37
C LEU A 82 9.00 6.01 2.06
N ARG A 83 7.78 6.12 1.53
CA ARG A 83 6.58 5.44 2.08
C ARG A 83 6.73 3.92 2.09
N VAL A 84 7.17 3.33 0.97
CA VAL A 84 7.36 1.88 0.85
C VAL A 84 8.55 1.42 1.68
N THR A 85 9.63 2.19 1.74
CA THR A 85 10.78 1.88 2.60
C THR A 85 10.37 1.82 4.08
N ALA A 86 9.54 2.75 4.54
CA ALA A 86 9.00 2.73 5.90
C ALA A 86 8.16 1.48 6.17
N ALA A 87 7.31 1.05 5.22
CA ALA A 87 6.52 -0.18 5.34
C ALA A 87 7.40 -1.44 5.42
N ILE A 88 8.45 -1.51 4.60
CA ILE A 88 9.42 -2.61 4.62
C ILE A 88 10.15 -2.63 5.97
N ALA A 89 10.60 -1.47 6.45
CA ALA A 89 11.32 -1.34 7.73
C ALA A 89 10.46 -1.72 8.93
N GLU A 90 9.19 -1.30 8.97
CA GLU A 90 8.23 -1.70 10.01
C GLU A 90 8.06 -3.22 10.04
N GLY A 91 7.81 -3.85 8.89
CA GLY A 91 7.68 -5.30 8.80
C GLY A 91 8.95 -6.05 9.19
N LEU A 92 10.12 -5.53 8.80
CA LEU A 92 11.42 -6.11 9.16
C LEU A 92 11.64 -6.09 10.68
N TYR A 93 11.39 -4.93 11.29
CA TYR A 93 11.51 -4.74 12.73
C TYR A 93 10.60 -5.70 13.49
N LEU A 94 9.31 -5.75 13.15
CA LEU A 94 8.34 -6.59 13.85
C LEU A 94 8.60 -8.08 13.68
N HIS A 95 9.08 -8.51 12.50
CA HIS A 95 9.52 -9.89 12.28
C HIS A 95 10.67 -10.27 13.23
N HIS A 96 11.71 -9.43 13.31
CA HIS A 96 12.86 -9.73 14.14
C HIS A 96 12.59 -9.56 15.64
N GLU A 97 11.70 -8.64 16.01
CA GLU A 97 11.20 -8.48 17.38
C GLU A 97 10.45 -9.73 17.84
N ALA A 98 9.47 -10.20 17.05
CA ALA A 98 8.69 -11.39 17.36
C ALA A 98 9.54 -12.67 17.47
N ASN A 99 10.64 -12.74 16.70
CA ASN A 99 11.57 -13.87 16.71
C ASN A 99 12.74 -13.72 17.70
N GLY A 100 12.83 -12.61 18.45
CA GLY A 100 13.93 -12.37 19.40
C GLY A 100 15.30 -12.21 18.72
N THR A 101 15.34 -11.76 17.47
CA THR A 101 16.55 -11.70 16.62
C THR A 101 17.04 -10.28 16.31
N LEU A 102 16.52 -9.25 16.99
CA LEU A 102 16.95 -7.86 16.81
C LEU A 102 18.45 -7.64 17.05
N ASN A 103 19.07 -8.42 17.94
CA ASN A 103 20.50 -8.34 18.24
C ASN A 103 21.38 -9.10 17.22
N GLN A 104 20.82 -9.57 16.11
CA GLN A 104 21.48 -10.41 15.11
C GLN A 104 21.36 -9.81 13.69
N PRO A 105 22.06 -8.69 13.39
CA PRO A 105 21.93 -7.98 12.12
C PRO A 105 22.27 -8.81 10.88
N GLN A 106 23.04 -9.89 11.04
CA GLN A 106 23.33 -10.85 9.97
C GLN A 106 22.05 -11.51 9.40
N LEU A 107 21.03 -11.74 10.25
CA LEU A 107 19.77 -12.35 9.84
C LEU A 107 18.90 -11.41 9.01
N PHE A 108 19.11 -10.09 9.14
CA PHE A 108 18.35 -9.08 8.40
C PHE A 108 18.63 -9.21 6.90
N LYS A 109 19.87 -9.58 6.55
CA LYS A 109 20.35 -9.72 5.17
C LYS A 109 19.91 -11.01 4.48
N GLU A 110 19.25 -11.93 5.18
CA GLU A 110 18.81 -13.18 4.59
C GLU A 110 17.72 -12.97 3.54
N LEU A 111 18.09 -13.19 2.28
CA LEU A 111 17.27 -12.83 1.12
C LEU A 111 16.08 -13.76 0.88
N ASN A 112 16.18 -15.02 1.31
CA ASN A 112 15.22 -16.07 0.97
C ASN A 112 14.25 -16.42 2.10
N ILE A 113 14.47 -15.91 3.32
CA ILE A 113 13.52 -16.08 4.43
C ILE A 113 12.32 -15.16 4.19
N PRO A 114 11.08 -15.68 4.20
CA PRO A 114 9.88 -14.85 4.20
C PRO A 114 9.80 -14.08 5.52
N LYS A 115 9.88 -12.75 5.44
CA LYS A 115 9.70 -11.87 6.62
C LYS A 115 8.42 -11.02 6.53
N TRP A 116 7.78 -11.04 5.36
CA TRP A 116 6.56 -10.29 5.10
C TRP A 116 5.48 -11.16 4.46
N ARG A 117 4.26 -10.61 4.47
CA ARG A 117 3.09 -11.08 3.73
C ARG A 117 2.57 -9.96 2.85
N LEU A 118 2.43 -10.24 1.56
CA LEU A 118 1.64 -9.42 0.67
C LEU A 118 0.20 -9.91 0.73
N VAL A 119 -0.70 -9.02 1.15
CA VAL A 119 -2.12 -9.31 1.33
C VAL A 119 -2.90 -8.48 0.33
N CYS A 120 -3.75 -9.10 -0.48
CA CYS A 120 -4.79 -8.38 -1.22
C CYS A 120 -6.12 -8.61 -0.53
N GLY A 121 -6.80 -7.53 -0.14
CA GLY A 121 -8.22 -7.54 0.15
C GLY A 121 -9.02 -7.21 -1.12
N ASP A 122 -10.13 -7.91 -1.33
CA ASP A 122 -11.05 -7.68 -2.45
C ASP A 122 -12.48 -7.99 -2.01
N PHE A 123 -13.39 -7.03 -2.18
CA PHE A 123 -14.79 -7.23 -1.85
C PHE A 123 -15.51 -7.96 -3.00
N SER A 124 -15.96 -9.17 -2.73
CA SER A 124 -16.77 -9.93 -3.67
C SER A 124 -18.24 -9.48 -3.61
N GLY A 125 -18.94 -9.51 -4.74
CA GLY A 125 -20.36 -9.12 -4.84
C GLY A 125 -20.60 -7.61 -5.00
N ILE A 126 -19.53 -6.81 -5.16
CA ILE A 126 -19.63 -5.36 -5.42
C ILE A 126 -20.49 -5.06 -6.66
N GLN A 127 -20.33 -5.81 -7.76
CA GLN A 127 -21.01 -5.49 -9.02
C GLN A 127 -22.54 -5.58 -8.87
N ASP A 128 -23.04 -6.66 -8.27
CA ASP A 128 -24.47 -6.82 -8.02
C ASP A 128 -25.00 -5.73 -7.07
N PHE A 129 -24.19 -5.33 -6.07
CA PHE A 129 -24.54 -4.23 -5.18
C PHE A 129 -24.63 -2.88 -5.91
N ILE A 130 -23.66 -2.57 -6.77
CA ILE A 130 -23.57 -1.30 -7.51
C ILE A 130 -24.71 -1.20 -8.54
N TYR A 131 -24.93 -2.23 -9.35
CA TYR A 131 -25.79 -2.17 -10.53
C TYR A 131 -27.27 -2.54 -10.31
N ASN A 132 -27.67 -2.98 -9.11
CA ASN A 132 -29.07 -3.26 -8.80
C ASN A 132 -29.87 -1.96 -8.52
N ILE A 133 -30.14 -1.16 -9.55
CA ILE A 133 -30.80 0.16 -9.48
C ILE A 133 -32.06 0.18 -10.35
N THR A 134 -33.15 0.75 -9.84
CA THR A 134 -34.39 1.03 -10.58
C THR A 134 -34.28 2.33 -11.40
N SER A 135 -35.09 2.43 -12.45
CA SER A 135 -34.88 3.24 -13.67
C SER A 135 -34.91 4.78 -13.54
N ALA A 136 -35.22 5.37 -12.38
CA ALA A 136 -35.21 6.83 -12.18
C ALA A 136 -34.05 7.27 -11.25
N GLY A 137 -33.19 8.18 -11.71
CA GLY A 137 -32.04 8.67 -10.93
C GLY A 137 -30.85 7.71 -10.85
N ALA A 138 -30.83 6.66 -11.67
CA ALA A 138 -29.85 5.58 -11.69
C ALA A 138 -28.38 6.06 -11.71
N ALA A 139 -28.05 7.13 -12.45
CA ALA A 139 -26.68 7.66 -12.51
C ALA A 139 -26.21 8.29 -11.18
N ARG A 140 -27.11 8.88 -10.38
CA ARG A 140 -26.76 9.40 -9.05
C ARG A 140 -26.61 8.26 -8.05
N GLY A 141 -27.50 7.27 -8.12
CA GLY A 141 -27.42 6.04 -7.31
C GLY A 141 -26.13 5.25 -7.58
N LEU A 142 -25.74 5.11 -8.85
CA LEU A 142 -24.52 4.41 -9.25
C LEU A 142 -23.27 5.08 -8.65
N ARG A 143 -23.14 6.40 -8.80
CA ARG A 143 -22.01 7.17 -8.23
C ARG A 143 -21.93 7.06 -6.71
N GLY A 144 -23.08 7.16 -6.04
CA GLY A 144 -23.16 7.01 -4.58
C GLY A 144 -22.70 5.63 -4.11
N ARG A 145 -23.09 4.56 -4.82
CA ARG A 145 -22.67 3.20 -4.48
C ARG A 145 -21.20 2.93 -4.80
N SER A 146 -20.68 3.43 -5.91
CA SER A 146 -19.24 3.34 -6.21
C SER A 146 -18.40 4.04 -5.14
N PHE A 147 -18.81 5.25 -4.73
CA PHE A 147 -18.16 5.97 -3.64
C PHE A 147 -18.27 5.23 -2.30
N TYR A 148 -19.43 4.67 -2.00
CA TYR A 148 -19.64 3.86 -0.78
C TYR A 148 -18.68 2.66 -0.72
N ILE A 149 -18.49 1.95 -1.83
CA ILE A 149 -17.57 0.81 -1.89
C ILE A 149 -16.11 1.26 -1.72
N GLN A 150 -15.74 2.39 -2.31
CA GLN A 150 -14.40 2.96 -2.10
C GLN A 150 -14.18 3.30 -0.62
N LEU A 151 -15.13 3.97 0.02
CA LEU A 151 -15.07 4.27 1.47
C LEU A 151 -15.03 3.01 2.33
N LEU A 152 -15.81 1.99 1.98
CA LEU A 152 -15.78 0.70 2.68
C LEU A 152 -14.40 0.05 2.56
N CYS A 153 -13.80 0.07 1.37
CA CYS A 153 -12.46 -0.45 1.11
C CYS A 153 -11.38 0.29 1.92
N ASP A 154 -11.41 1.61 1.89
CA ASP A 154 -10.44 2.44 2.61
C ASP A 154 -10.61 2.36 4.12
N GLY A 155 -11.86 2.30 4.60
CA GLY A 155 -12.21 2.17 6.01
C GLY A 155 -11.85 0.79 6.57
N VAL A 156 -12.13 -0.29 5.85
CA VAL A 156 -11.80 -1.66 6.29
C VAL A 156 -10.30 -1.90 6.27
N SER A 157 -9.59 -1.46 5.24
CA SER A 157 -8.12 -1.57 5.22
C SER A 157 -7.47 -0.75 6.34
N GLU A 158 -7.96 0.46 6.62
CA GLU A 158 -7.51 1.26 7.77
C GLU A 158 -7.82 0.57 9.11
N PHE A 159 -9.01 0.00 9.26
CA PHE A 159 -9.39 -0.75 10.46
C PHE A 159 -8.44 -1.92 10.71
N ILE A 160 -8.17 -2.74 9.68
CA ILE A 160 -7.21 -3.86 9.76
C ILE A 160 -5.85 -3.36 10.24
N LEU A 161 -5.30 -2.32 9.61
CA LEU A 161 -4.00 -1.77 10.02
C LEU A 161 -3.99 -1.32 11.49
N ARG A 162 -5.08 -0.71 11.97
CA ARG A 162 -5.22 -0.30 13.38
C ARG A 162 -5.22 -1.48 14.34
N GLN A 163 -5.98 -2.53 14.04
CA GLN A 163 -6.03 -3.74 14.88
C GLN A 163 -4.67 -4.45 14.92
N LEU A 164 -3.97 -4.47 13.79
CA LEU A 164 -2.61 -5.03 13.69
C LEU A 164 -1.51 -4.13 14.25
N GLY A 165 -1.83 -2.91 14.70
CA GLY A 165 -0.84 -1.98 15.23
C GLY A 165 0.07 -1.32 14.17
N LEU A 166 -0.19 -1.51 12.88
CA LEU A 166 0.67 -1.09 11.76
C LEU A 166 0.39 0.31 11.20
N TYR A 167 1.41 1.09 10.89
CA TYR A 167 1.26 2.43 10.33
C TYR A 167 0.57 2.42 8.94
N PRO A 168 -0.02 3.56 8.51
CA PRO A 168 -0.68 3.67 7.20
C PRO A 168 0.22 3.32 6.01
N THR A 169 1.55 3.43 6.17
CA THR A 169 2.57 3.03 5.19
C THR A 169 2.45 1.57 4.76
N ALA A 170 1.99 0.69 5.64
CA ALA A 170 1.79 -0.73 5.34
C ALA A 170 0.74 -0.96 4.23
N ARG A 171 -0.11 0.03 3.90
CA ARG A 171 -0.98 -0.02 2.73
C ARG A 171 -0.24 0.48 1.50
N ILE A 172 0.17 -0.46 0.65
CA ILE A 172 0.94 -0.17 -0.55
C ILE A 172 0.05 0.42 -1.65
N TYR A 173 -1.18 -0.09 -1.78
CA TYR A 173 -2.12 0.30 -2.82
C TYR A 173 -3.58 0.16 -2.36
N SER A 174 -4.46 1.06 -2.78
CA SER A 174 -5.92 0.96 -2.60
C SER A 174 -6.62 1.55 -3.82
N SER A 175 -7.38 0.73 -4.56
CA SER A 175 -8.17 1.19 -5.72
C SER A 175 -9.18 0.13 -6.17
N GLY A 176 -10.30 0.58 -6.74
CA GLY A 176 -11.24 -0.30 -7.44
C GLY A 176 -11.87 -1.39 -6.58
N GLY A 177 -12.04 -1.13 -5.27
CA GLY A 177 -12.57 -2.11 -4.30
C GLY A 177 -11.53 -3.13 -3.83
N LYS A 178 -10.25 -2.96 -4.20
CA LYS A 178 -9.13 -3.77 -3.72
C LYS A 178 -8.14 -2.93 -2.94
N PHE A 179 -7.48 -3.55 -1.98
CA PHE A 179 -6.36 -2.96 -1.27
C PHE A 179 -5.24 -3.98 -1.13
N TYR A 180 -4.00 -3.49 -1.07
CA TYR A 180 -2.81 -4.31 -0.88
C TYR A 180 -2.06 -3.83 0.36
N LEU A 181 -1.83 -4.76 1.28
CA LEU A 181 -1.07 -4.53 2.51
C LEU A 181 0.24 -5.31 2.47
N LEU A 182 1.31 -4.71 2.99
CA LEU A 182 2.55 -5.38 3.30
C LEU A 182 2.64 -5.51 4.82
N LEU A 183 2.50 -6.73 5.33
CA LEU A 183 2.49 -7.02 6.76
C LEU A 183 3.76 -7.79 7.14
N PRO A 184 4.26 -7.71 8.38
CA PRO A 184 5.18 -8.73 8.90
C PRO A 184 4.48 -10.09 8.93
N ASP A 185 5.24 -11.16 8.71
CA ASP A 185 4.72 -12.53 8.71
C ASP A 185 4.13 -12.99 10.04
N CYS A 186 4.66 -12.50 11.16
CA CYS A 186 4.18 -12.81 12.51
C CYS A 186 2.73 -12.36 12.78
N LEU A 187 2.16 -11.46 11.95
CA LEU A 187 0.80 -10.95 12.10
C LEU A 187 -0.24 -11.66 11.21
N GLU A 188 0.13 -12.72 10.48
CA GLU A 188 -0.79 -13.42 9.57
C GLU A 188 -2.02 -13.99 10.29
N GLU A 189 -1.84 -14.64 11.44
CA GLU A 189 -2.97 -15.23 12.18
C GLU A 189 -3.90 -14.18 12.76
N GLN A 190 -3.34 -13.08 13.28
CA GLN A 190 -4.15 -11.95 13.76
C GLN A 190 -4.94 -11.32 12.60
N LEU A 191 -4.35 -11.16 11.42
CA LEU A 191 -5.08 -10.69 10.24
C LEU A 191 -6.28 -11.60 9.91
N ARG A 192 -6.07 -12.93 9.95
CA ARG A 192 -7.15 -13.90 9.66
C ARG A 192 -8.30 -13.76 10.66
N HIS A 193 -7.98 -13.53 11.94
CA HIS A 193 -8.95 -13.25 12.97
C HIS A 193 -9.74 -11.96 12.68
N GLU A 194 -9.06 -10.84 12.42
CA GLU A 194 -9.73 -9.56 12.13
C GLU A 194 -10.62 -9.62 10.89
N VAL A 195 -10.18 -10.32 9.84
CA VAL A 195 -10.97 -10.50 8.62
C VAL A 195 -12.20 -11.38 8.88
N ALA A 196 -12.14 -12.34 9.79
CA ALA A 196 -13.30 -13.12 10.18
C ALA A 196 -14.34 -12.24 10.91
N GLU A 197 -13.90 -11.37 11.83
CA GLU A 197 -14.80 -10.43 12.52
C GLU A 197 -15.44 -9.42 11.55
N ILE A 198 -14.65 -8.85 10.64
CA ILE A 198 -15.17 -7.97 9.58
C ILE A 198 -16.25 -8.70 8.77
N ASN A 199 -16.01 -9.95 8.39
CA ASN A 199 -16.98 -10.71 7.61
C ASN A 199 -18.25 -11.07 8.38
N ARG A 200 -18.20 -11.21 9.72
CA ARG A 200 -19.43 -11.32 10.53
C ARG A 200 -20.26 -10.05 10.46
N VAL A 201 -19.62 -8.88 10.55
CA VAL A 201 -20.31 -7.60 10.41
C VAL A 201 -20.91 -7.45 9.01
N LEU A 202 -20.12 -7.73 7.96
CA LEU A 202 -20.60 -7.67 6.57
C LEU A 202 -21.76 -8.63 6.31
N LEU A 203 -21.74 -9.83 6.91
CA LEU A 203 -22.82 -10.79 6.79
C LEU A 203 -24.14 -10.23 7.34
N VAL A 204 -24.12 -9.60 8.51
CA VAL A 204 -25.31 -8.98 9.12
C VAL A 204 -25.78 -7.78 8.29
N THR A 205 -24.86 -6.93 7.84
CA THR A 205 -25.19 -5.69 7.11
C THR A 205 -25.70 -5.95 5.69
N PHE A 206 -25.09 -6.90 4.98
CA PHE A 206 -25.35 -7.13 3.55
C PHE A 206 -26.03 -8.47 3.23
N GLN A 207 -26.34 -9.28 4.25
CA GLN A 207 -27.02 -10.57 4.09
C GLN A 207 -26.31 -11.50 3.08
N GLY A 208 -24.97 -11.49 3.11
CA GLY A 208 -24.12 -12.30 2.24
C GLY A 208 -23.92 -11.76 0.81
N LYS A 209 -24.49 -10.60 0.46
CA LYS A 209 -24.28 -9.97 -0.85
C LYS A 209 -22.89 -9.35 -1.01
N VAL A 210 -22.26 -8.97 0.10
CA VAL A 210 -20.92 -8.39 0.14
C VAL A 210 -20.09 -9.17 1.15
N PHE A 211 -18.88 -9.53 0.76
CA PHE A 211 -17.94 -10.26 1.61
C PHE A 211 -16.51 -9.83 1.30
N LEU A 212 -15.68 -9.67 2.32
CA LEU A 212 -14.26 -9.38 2.17
C LEU A 212 -13.48 -10.67 1.95
N GLY A 213 -12.92 -10.80 0.75
CA GLY A 213 -11.90 -11.78 0.48
C GLY A 213 -10.50 -11.29 0.77
N ILE A 214 -9.65 -12.21 1.25
CA ILE A 214 -8.21 -11.98 1.28
C ILE A 214 -7.47 -13.08 0.52
N GLY A 215 -6.42 -12.68 -0.19
CA GLY A 215 -5.36 -13.56 -0.66
C GLY A 215 -4.04 -13.13 -0.03
N ILE A 216 -3.20 -14.10 0.36
CA ILE A 216 -1.95 -13.87 1.09
C ILE A 216 -0.82 -14.60 0.36
N ALA A 217 0.31 -13.94 0.15
CA ALA A 217 1.54 -14.59 -0.32
C ALA A 217 2.76 -14.22 0.54
N PRO A 218 3.68 -15.16 0.75
CA PRO A 218 4.94 -14.89 1.43
C PRO A 218 5.85 -14.01 0.58
N VAL A 219 6.53 -13.06 1.24
CA VAL A 219 7.49 -12.14 0.63
C VAL A 219 8.81 -12.20 1.40
N CYS A 220 9.90 -12.37 0.66
CA CYS A 220 11.28 -12.40 1.14
C CYS A 220 12.02 -11.15 0.65
N ALA A 221 13.18 -10.82 1.22
CA ALA A 221 13.90 -9.61 0.82
C ALA A 221 14.36 -9.64 -0.65
N ARG A 222 14.61 -10.83 -1.22
CA ARG A 222 14.88 -11.01 -2.66
C ARG A 222 13.75 -10.45 -3.53
N ASP A 223 12.49 -10.56 -3.11
CA ASP A 223 11.34 -10.15 -3.92
C ASP A 223 11.27 -8.63 -4.15
N PHE A 224 12.02 -7.82 -3.39
CA PHE A 224 12.10 -6.37 -3.61
C PHE A 224 13.17 -5.97 -4.64
N GLY A 225 14.00 -6.92 -5.09
CA GLY A 225 15.07 -6.68 -6.08
C GLY A 225 14.59 -6.75 -7.53
N SER A 226 15.26 -6.00 -8.42
CA SER A 226 14.90 -5.80 -9.83
C SER A 226 15.28 -6.95 -10.80
N GLU A 227 15.68 -8.11 -10.32
CA GLU A 227 16.01 -9.24 -11.21
C GLU A 227 14.76 -9.67 -12.00
N SER A 228 14.87 -9.82 -13.32
CA SER A 228 13.75 -10.21 -14.21
C SER A 228 13.07 -11.53 -13.79
N LYS A 229 13.80 -12.43 -13.12
CA LYS A 229 13.26 -13.65 -12.52
C LYS A 229 12.31 -13.38 -11.33
N ASN A 230 12.52 -12.29 -10.60
CA ASN A 230 11.66 -11.87 -9.48
C ASN A 230 10.33 -11.31 -9.99
N GLU A 231 10.31 -10.56 -11.08
CA GLU A 231 9.08 -9.97 -11.61
C GLU A 231 8.04 -11.02 -12.00
N ALA A 232 8.46 -12.11 -12.65
CA ALA A 232 7.57 -13.23 -12.98
C ALA A 232 7.06 -13.97 -11.72
N ALA A 233 7.90 -14.10 -10.69
CA ALA A 233 7.51 -14.70 -9.41
C ALA A 233 6.51 -13.82 -8.65
N ILE A 234 6.73 -12.50 -8.63
CA ILE A 234 5.83 -11.51 -8.02
C ILE A 234 4.51 -11.48 -8.78
N LYS A 235 4.52 -11.44 -10.12
CA LYS A 235 3.31 -11.53 -10.95
C LYS A 235 2.55 -12.81 -10.66
N LYS A 236 3.22 -13.96 -10.47
CA LYS A 236 2.58 -15.21 -10.04
C LYS A 236 1.99 -15.12 -8.64
N LYS A 237 2.69 -14.53 -7.67
CA LYS A 237 2.18 -14.32 -6.30
C LYS A 237 0.94 -13.41 -6.29
N VAL A 238 1.02 -12.27 -6.98
CA VAL A 238 -0.09 -11.32 -7.16
C VAL A 238 -1.23 -11.99 -7.92
N ALA A 239 -0.96 -12.73 -8.99
CA ALA A 239 -2.00 -13.44 -9.74
C ALA A 239 -2.62 -14.57 -8.91
N PHE A 240 -1.86 -15.28 -8.10
CA PHE A 240 -2.39 -16.30 -7.18
C PHE A 240 -3.30 -15.66 -6.13
N ILE A 241 -2.89 -14.52 -5.58
CA ILE A 241 -3.69 -13.74 -4.64
C ILE A 241 -5.00 -13.25 -5.29
N ILE A 242 -4.95 -12.73 -6.52
CA ILE A 242 -6.11 -12.14 -7.22
C ILE A 242 -7.02 -13.21 -7.85
N TRP A 243 -6.44 -14.22 -8.50
CA TRP A 243 -7.13 -15.19 -9.36
C TRP A 243 -7.16 -16.61 -8.79
N GLY A 244 -6.38 -16.93 -7.75
CA GLY A 244 -6.37 -18.26 -7.11
C GLY A 244 -7.71 -18.65 -6.47
N ARG A 245 -8.65 -17.69 -6.33
CA ARG A 245 -10.06 -17.96 -6.00
C ARG A 245 -10.88 -18.57 -7.13
N ALA A 246 -10.43 -18.48 -8.39
CA ALA A 246 -11.15 -18.99 -9.56
C ALA A 246 -11.11 -20.53 -9.71
N GLY A 247 -10.66 -21.27 -8.69
CA GLY A 247 -10.66 -22.74 -8.65
C GLY A 247 -12.05 -23.38 -8.51
N ARG A 248 -13.13 -22.62 -8.29
CA ARG A 248 -14.49 -23.10 -8.54
C ARG A 248 -14.85 -22.82 -10.00
N LYS A 249 -14.60 -23.81 -10.87
CA LYS A 249 -15.24 -23.84 -12.20
C LYS A 249 -16.73 -23.52 -12.04
N PRO A 250 -17.31 -22.58 -12.80
CA PRO A 250 -18.76 -22.52 -12.89
C PRO A 250 -19.23 -23.90 -13.38
N MET A 251 -20.09 -24.55 -12.60
CA MET A 251 -20.79 -25.73 -13.03
C MET A 251 -21.56 -25.32 -14.29
N LYS A 252 -21.14 -25.84 -15.45
CA LYS A 252 -21.87 -25.67 -16.69
C LYS A 252 -23.29 -26.20 -16.42
N ARG A 253 -24.27 -25.31 -16.44
CA ARG A 253 -25.65 -25.69 -16.74
C ARG A 253 -25.74 -25.89 -18.25
#